data_AF-A0A1F7BR83-F1
#
_entry.id   AF-A0A1F7BR83-F1
#
_cell.length_a   1.000
_cell.length_b   1.000
_cell.length_c   1.000
_cell.angle_alpha   90.00
_cell.angle_beta   90.00
_cell.angle_gamma   90.00
#
_symmetry.space_group_name_H-M   'P 1'
#
loop_
_entity.id
_entity.type
_entity.pdbx_description
1 polymer ?
#
loop_
_entity_poly.entity_id
_entity_poly.type
_entity_poly.pdbx_seq_one_letter_code
_entity_poly.pdbx_strand_id
1 'polypeptide(L)'
;MPRSPEIFHEEDDLNESFQEYFSEGTLTEIGPSEYDDHIVDALRSFQDEVDYVWQHVYRIDHDNGDSTYAACSERETKIKTWDVICILDTRDGKKIGTGWIEHEDLPVVGWAETTEDVRGQGIGIRRLREMNALAQVIYKKPLHSGEPIEPEAEKLWKNLVHNQEADKEIIDGIPRYFFR
;
A
#
# COMPACT_ATOMS: atom_id res chain seq x y z
N MET A 1 18.43 -7.33 21.52
CA MET A 1 18.38 -7.68 20.09
C MET A 1 16.99 -7.28 19.63
N PRO A 2 16.83 -6.43 18.61
CA PRO A 2 15.51 -6.29 18.00
C PRO A 2 15.18 -7.66 17.41
N ARG A 3 14.02 -8.21 17.76
CA ARG A 3 13.48 -9.35 17.03
C ARG A 3 13.06 -8.79 15.67
N SER A 4 13.64 -9.31 14.58
CA SER A 4 13.05 -9.14 13.26
C SER A 4 11.58 -9.56 13.35
N PRO A 5 10.65 -8.82 12.73
CA PRO A 5 9.30 -9.32 12.56
C PRO A 5 9.39 -10.68 11.87
N GLU A 6 8.73 -11.69 12.42
CA GLU A 6 8.47 -12.92 11.67
C GLU A 6 7.53 -12.52 10.54
N ILE A 7 8.08 -12.23 9.35
CA ILE A 7 7.30 -12.17 8.13
C ILE A 7 6.83 -13.61 7.91
N PHE A 8 5.56 -13.85 8.20
CA PHE A 8 4.94 -15.15 8.10
C PHE A 8 4.84 -15.54 6.61
N HIS A 9 5.84 -16.27 6.14
CA HIS A 9 5.75 -17.09 4.95
C HIS A 9 5.44 -18.52 5.39
N GLU A 10 4.21 -18.79 5.79
CA GLU A 10 3.68 -20.12 5.45
C GLU A 10 3.68 -20.17 3.91
N GLU A 11 4.00 -21.32 3.32
CA GLU A 11 4.04 -21.55 1.86
C GLU A 11 2.64 -21.43 1.20
N ASP A 12 1.81 -20.51 1.69
CA ASP A 12 0.58 -20.09 1.07
C ASP A 12 0.92 -19.35 -0.22
N ASP A 13 0.19 -19.67 -1.28
CA ASP A 13 0.26 -18.93 -2.53
C ASP A 13 -0.21 -17.48 -2.25
N LEU A 14 0.76 -16.58 -2.10
CA LEU A 14 0.52 -15.14 -1.85
C LEU A 14 -0.40 -14.54 -2.92
N ASN A 15 -0.36 -15.06 -4.14
CA ASN A 15 -1.24 -14.60 -5.20
C ASN A 15 -2.69 -15.08 -5.00
N GLU A 16 -2.91 -16.32 -4.56
CA GLU A 16 -4.27 -16.77 -4.20
C GLU A 16 -4.84 -15.94 -3.04
N SER A 17 -4.03 -15.73 -1.99
CA SER A 17 -4.42 -14.87 -0.85
C SER A 17 -4.70 -13.43 -1.30
N PHE A 18 -3.89 -12.88 -2.20
CA PHE A 18 -4.10 -11.53 -2.71
C PHE A 18 -5.39 -11.44 -3.54
N GLN A 19 -5.65 -12.42 -4.41
CA GLN A 19 -6.85 -12.48 -5.23
C GLN A 19 -8.14 -12.63 -4.41
N GLU A 20 -8.06 -13.22 -3.21
CA GLU A 20 -9.18 -13.25 -2.24
C GLU A 20 -9.61 -11.83 -1.84
N TYR A 21 -8.65 -10.94 -1.62
CA TYR A 21 -8.91 -9.56 -1.17
C TYR A 21 -9.00 -8.55 -2.32
N PHE A 22 -8.38 -8.83 -3.47
CA PHE A 22 -8.35 -7.94 -4.62
C PHE A 22 -8.31 -8.71 -5.95
N SER A 23 -9.48 -9.06 -6.45
CA SER A 23 -9.65 -9.87 -7.67
C SER A 23 -9.34 -9.12 -8.99
N GLU A 24 -9.17 -7.80 -8.95
CA GLU A 24 -8.91 -6.97 -10.15
C GLU A 24 -7.42 -6.94 -10.55
N GLY A 25 -6.54 -7.53 -9.73
CA GLY A 25 -5.10 -7.55 -9.96
C GLY A 25 -4.48 -8.92 -9.76
N THR A 26 -3.33 -9.15 -10.42
CA THR A 26 -2.50 -10.34 -10.19
C THR A 26 -1.20 -9.91 -9.53
N LEU A 27 -0.89 -10.51 -8.38
CA LEU A 27 0.32 -10.20 -7.60
C LEU A 27 1.44 -11.15 -8.02
N THR A 28 2.60 -10.61 -8.34
CA THR A 28 3.81 -11.37 -8.67
C THR A 28 4.98 -10.80 -7.88
N GLU A 29 5.71 -11.66 -7.17
CA GLU A 29 7.01 -11.29 -6.60
C GLU A 29 8.05 -11.19 -7.73
N ILE A 30 8.77 -10.07 -7.78
CA ILE A 30 9.76 -9.81 -8.83
C ILE A 30 11.14 -9.59 -8.24
N GLY A 31 12.15 -10.19 -8.87
CA GLY A 31 13.53 -10.10 -8.42
C GLY A 31 14.23 -8.80 -8.87
N PRO A 32 15.40 -8.46 -8.30
CA PRO A 32 16.19 -7.28 -8.66
C PRO A 32 16.53 -7.07 -10.14
N SER A 33 16.51 -8.13 -10.93
CA SER A 33 16.77 -8.08 -12.36
C SER A 33 15.55 -7.72 -13.21
N GLU A 34 14.35 -7.68 -12.62
CA GLU A 34 13.08 -7.59 -13.36
C GLU A 34 12.42 -6.21 -13.28
N TYR A 35 12.81 -5.39 -12.33
CA TYR A 35 12.42 -3.98 -12.28
C TYR A 35 13.51 -3.10 -12.88
N ASP A 36 13.12 -2.10 -13.66
CA ASP A 36 14.04 -1.19 -14.34
C ASP A 36 14.45 0.01 -13.47
N ASP A 37 15.42 0.79 -13.97
CA ASP A 37 15.98 1.91 -13.21
C ASP A 37 14.94 2.96 -12.83
N HIS A 38 13.87 3.17 -13.61
CA HIS A 38 12.88 4.21 -13.31
C HIS A 38 11.95 3.81 -12.16
N ILE A 39 11.58 2.53 -12.07
CA ILE A 39 10.82 1.99 -10.94
C ILE A 39 11.66 2.04 -9.68
N VAL A 40 12.94 1.65 -9.80
CA VAL A 40 13.88 1.69 -8.69
C VAL A 40 14.05 3.12 -8.18
N ASP A 41 14.29 4.08 -9.07
CA ASP A 41 14.48 5.48 -8.68
C ASP A 41 13.20 6.08 -8.08
N ALA A 42 12.03 5.74 -8.63
CA ALA A 42 10.75 6.19 -8.08
C ALA A 42 10.47 5.60 -6.69
N LEU A 43 10.72 4.31 -6.48
CA LEU A 43 10.61 3.68 -5.15
C LEU A 43 11.71 4.16 -4.18
N ARG A 44 12.89 4.55 -4.68
CA ARG A 44 13.96 5.15 -3.89
C ARG A 44 13.66 6.58 -3.49
N SER A 45 12.87 7.32 -4.27
CA SER A 45 12.50 8.69 -3.92
C SER A 45 11.72 8.81 -2.61
N PHE A 46 11.17 7.70 -2.09
CA PHE A 46 10.60 7.65 -0.74
C PHE A 46 11.65 7.52 0.38
N GLN A 47 12.91 7.30 0.05
CA GLN A 47 14.00 7.00 0.99
C GLN A 47 14.80 8.23 1.44
N ASP A 48 14.47 9.43 0.96
CA ASP A 48 15.27 10.65 1.18
C ASP A 48 15.42 11.08 2.67
N GLU A 49 14.72 10.44 3.61
CA GLU A 49 14.84 10.71 5.04
C GLU A 49 15.26 9.50 5.92
N VAL A 50 15.41 8.28 5.36
CA VAL A 50 15.60 7.05 6.15
C VAL A 50 16.32 5.94 5.36
N ASP A 51 17.16 5.14 6.03
CA ASP A 51 17.77 3.92 5.45
C ASP A 51 16.70 2.83 5.25
N TYR A 52 16.03 2.84 4.09
CA TYR A 52 15.12 1.76 3.70
C TYR A 52 15.90 0.67 2.97
N VAL A 53 15.79 -0.57 3.43
CA VAL A 53 16.31 -1.77 2.76
C VAL A 53 15.14 -2.59 2.24
N TRP A 54 14.98 -2.65 0.91
CA TRP A 54 13.92 -3.46 0.32
C TRP A 54 14.18 -4.94 0.57
N GLN A 55 13.19 -5.59 1.17
CA GLN A 55 13.21 -7.03 1.42
C GLN A 55 12.56 -7.76 0.25
N HIS A 56 11.41 -7.26 -0.21
CA HIS A 56 10.63 -7.84 -1.31
C HIS A 56 10.06 -6.74 -2.20
N VAL A 57 10.01 -7.01 -3.50
CA VAL A 57 9.33 -6.15 -4.48
C VAL A 57 8.30 -6.98 -5.21
N TYR A 58 7.08 -6.46 -5.28
CA TYR A 58 5.97 -7.06 -5.97
C TYR A 58 5.51 -6.17 -7.11
N ARG A 59 4.96 -6.81 -8.13
CA ARG A 59 4.23 -6.19 -9.21
C ARG A 59 2.79 -6.69 -9.18
N ILE A 60 1.86 -5.76 -9.27
CA ILE A 60 0.43 -6.00 -9.43
C ILE A 60 0.06 -5.56 -10.84
N ASP A 61 -0.35 -6.50 -11.68
CA ASP A 61 -0.86 -6.19 -13.03
C ASP A 61 -2.38 -6.11 -13.01
N HIS A 62 -2.92 -5.05 -13.61
CA HIS A 62 -4.34 -4.74 -13.65
C HIS A 62 -4.94 -5.03 -15.03
N ASP A 63 -6.22 -5.42 -15.07
CA ASP A 63 -6.95 -5.71 -16.31
C ASP A 63 -6.97 -4.55 -17.32
N ASN A 64 -6.85 -3.32 -16.83
CA ASN A 64 -6.83 -2.12 -17.67
C ASN A 64 -5.45 -1.79 -18.27
N GLY A 65 -4.44 -2.62 -18.00
CA GLY A 65 -3.06 -2.43 -18.46
C GLY A 65 -2.20 -1.53 -17.57
N ASP A 66 -2.72 -1.01 -16.46
CA ASP A 66 -1.91 -0.36 -15.44
C ASP A 66 -1.08 -1.42 -14.69
N SER A 67 0.05 -0.99 -14.12
CA SER A 67 0.84 -1.82 -13.20
C SER A 67 1.14 -1.03 -11.92
N THR A 68 1.06 -1.71 -10.79
CA THR A 68 1.44 -1.16 -9.48
C THR A 68 2.64 -1.92 -8.94
N TYR A 69 3.67 -1.18 -8.51
CA TYR A 69 4.84 -1.75 -7.84
C TYR A 69 4.73 -1.52 -6.34
N ALA A 70 4.93 -2.58 -5.55
CA ALA A 70 4.91 -2.53 -4.10
C ALA A 70 6.24 -3.02 -3.54
N ALA A 71 6.93 -2.22 -2.74
CA ALA A 71 8.19 -2.59 -2.11
C ALA A 71 8.06 -2.65 -0.59
N CYS A 72 8.33 -3.81 -0.02
CA CYS A 72 8.37 -4.02 1.42
C CYS A 72 9.75 -3.61 1.95
N SER A 73 9.76 -2.80 3.00
CA SER A 73 10.99 -2.33 3.64
C SER A 73 10.75 -2.10 5.13
N GLU A 74 11.82 -2.11 5.89
CA GLU A 74 11.83 -1.53 7.23
C GLU A 74 12.19 -0.04 7.14
N ARG A 75 11.58 0.79 7.99
CA ARG A 75 11.92 2.20 8.19
C ARG A 75 12.49 2.37 9.59
N GLU A 76 13.77 2.73 9.70
CA GLU A 76 14.44 2.93 10.99
C GLU A 76 14.68 4.42 11.29
N THR A 77 14.06 4.91 12.37
CA THR A 77 14.41 6.21 12.96
C THR A 77 15.29 6.01 14.19
N LYS A 78 15.92 7.09 14.69
CA LYS A 78 16.72 7.04 15.94
C LYS A 78 15.96 6.53 17.18
N ILE A 79 14.63 6.49 17.12
CA ILE A 79 13.76 6.20 18.27
C ILE A 79 13.00 4.88 18.05
N LYS A 80 12.80 4.45 16.80
CA LYS A 80 11.83 3.41 16.47
C LYS A 80 12.01 2.87 15.05
N THR A 81 11.71 1.58 14.87
CA THR A 81 11.63 0.89 13.59
C THR A 81 10.18 0.46 13.34
N TRP A 82 9.70 0.58 12.10
CA TRP A 82 8.41 0.04 11.68
C TRP A 82 8.45 -0.44 10.23
N ASP A 83 7.53 -1.33 9.88
CA ASP A 83 7.44 -1.90 8.53
C ASP A 83 6.69 -0.94 7.61
N VAL A 84 7.14 -0.85 6.37
CA VAL A 84 6.57 0.03 5.35
C VAL A 84 6.43 -0.72 4.04
N ILE A 85 5.27 -0.54 3.39
CA ILE A 85 5.06 -0.95 2.00
C ILE A 85 4.93 0.32 1.15
N CYS A 86 5.91 0.59 0.30
CA CYS A 86 5.89 1.71 -0.65
C CYS A 86 5.19 1.27 -1.94
N ILE A 87 4.36 2.15 -2.52
CA ILE A 87 3.53 1.85 -3.68
C ILE A 87 3.74 2.88 -4.78
N LEU A 88 3.86 2.41 -6.02
CA LEU A 88 3.96 3.20 -7.23
C LEU A 88 3.01 2.66 -8.30
N ASP A 89 2.02 3.44 -8.69
CA ASP A 89 1.15 3.12 -9.83
C ASP A 89 1.71 3.70 -11.12
N THR A 90 1.66 2.88 -12.16
CA THR A 90 2.16 3.21 -13.48
C THR A 90 1.13 2.93 -14.57
N ARG A 91 1.14 3.77 -15.60
CA ARG A 91 0.42 3.59 -16.86
C ARG A 91 1.36 3.91 -18.01
N ASP A 92 1.55 2.97 -18.91
CA ASP A 92 2.52 3.10 -20.02
C ASP A 92 3.93 3.53 -19.55
N GLY A 93 4.37 3.01 -18.40
CA GLY A 93 5.66 3.35 -17.78
C GLY A 93 5.73 4.74 -17.12
N LYS A 94 4.61 5.45 -17.00
CA LYS A 94 4.53 6.77 -16.34
C LYS A 94 3.84 6.67 -14.99
N LYS A 95 4.40 7.36 -13.98
CA LYS A 95 3.78 7.50 -12.65
C LYS A 95 2.41 8.17 -12.74
N ILE A 96 1.38 7.47 -12.26
CA ILE A 96 0.00 7.98 -12.13
C ILE A 96 -0.45 8.08 -10.68
N GLY A 97 0.33 7.55 -9.74
CA GLY A 97 0.14 7.77 -8.33
C GLY A 97 1.10 6.97 -7.47
N THR A 98 1.05 7.25 -6.18
CA THR A 98 2.00 6.74 -5.19
C THR A 98 1.36 6.66 -3.82
N GLY A 99 1.92 5.86 -2.92
CA GLY A 99 1.51 5.84 -1.52
C GLY A 99 2.40 4.96 -0.68
N TRP A 100 2.12 4.88 0.62
CA TRP A 100 2.72 3.88 1.47
C TRP A 100 1.81 3.47 2.64
N ILE A 101 2.00 2.24 3.07
CA ILE A 101 1.41 1.67 4.29
C ILE A 101 2.48 1.72 5.37
N GLU A 102 2.15 2.22 6.56
CA GLU A 102 2.99 2.07 7.75
C GLU A 102 2.37 1.02 8.67
N HIS A 103 3.18 0.12 9.23
CA HIS A 103 2.72 -0.91 10.14
C HIS A 103 3.60 -0.97 11.39
N GLU A 104 2.98 -0.72 12.53
CA GLU A 104 3.53 -1.03 13.86
C GLU A 104 2.60 -2.02 14.56
N ASP A 105 1.46 -1.53 15.05
CA ASP A 105 0.42 -2.35 15.67
C ASP A 105 -0.72 -2.67 14.69
N LEU A 106 -1.05 -1.72 13.81
CA LEU A 106 -2.07 -1.83 12.77
C LEU A 106 -1.53 -1.20 11.50
N PRO A 107 -1.87 -1.74 10.31
CA PRO A 107 -1.43 -1.15 9.06
C PRO A 107 -2.29 0.07 8.76
N VAL A 108 -1.64 1.21 8.55
CA VAL A 108 -2.30 2.50 8.26
C VAL A 108 -1.82 3.06 6.93
N VAL A 109 -2.69 3.78 6.23
CA VAL A 109 -2.27 4.63 5.11
C VAL A 109 -1.44 5.79 5.67
N GLY A 110 -0.12 5.72 5.52
CA GLY A 110 0.76 6.83 5.93
C GLY A 110 0.62 8.02 4.99
N TRP A 111 0.57 7.76 3.69
CA TRP A 111 0.30 8.76 2.67
C TRP A 111 -0.12 8.11 1.35
N ALA A 112 -0.90 8.84 0.55
CA ALA A 112 -1.23 8.43 -0.81
C ALA A 112 -1.57 9.64 -1.68
N GLU A 113 -1.17 9.61 -2.95
CA GLU A 113 -1.45 10.64 -3.93
C GLU A 113 -1.71 10.05 -5.31
N THR A 114 -2.59 10.70 -6.07
CA THR A 114 -2.82 10.45 -7.49
C THR A 114 -2.41 11.68 -8.28
N THR A 115 -1.67 11.50 -9.37
CA THR A 115 -1.24 12.60 -10.25
C THR A 115 -2.45 13.37 -10.75
N GLU A 116 -2.35 14.70 -10.81
CA GLU A 116 -3.49 15.61 -11.00
C GLU A 116 -4.29 15.34 -12.28
N ASP A 117 -3.60 15.04 -13.38
CA ASP A 117 -4.15 14.78 -14.71
C ASP A 117 -5.00 13.51 -14.82
N VAL A 118 -4.84 12.59 -13.86
CA VAL A 118 -5.55 11.30 -13.82
C VAL A 118 -6.46 11.15 -12.59
N ARG A 119 -6.63 12.21 -11.79
CA ARG A 119 -7.61 12.23 -10.69
C ARG A 119 -9.03 12.01 -11.19
N GLY A 120 -9.86 11.38 -10.36
CA GLY A 120 -11.26 11.06 -10.69
C GLY A 120 -11.45 9.84 -11.60
N GLN A 121 -10.38 9.17 -12.03
CA GLN A 121 -10.44 7.96 -12.85
C GLN A 121 -10.49 6.66 -12.02
N GLY A 122 -10.84 6.73 -10.73
CA GLY A 122 -10.93 5.56 -9.84
C GLY A 122 -9.60 5.07 -9.25
N ILE A 123 -8.44 5.57 -9.72
CA ILE A 123 -7.10 5.12 -9.30
C ILE A 123 -6.92 5.16 -7.77
N GLY A 124 -7.38 6.23 -7.10
CA GLY A 124 -7.25 6.34 -5.65
C GLY A 124 -8.06 5.30 -4.86
N ILE A 125 -9.25 4.91 -5.35
CA ILE A 125 -10.04 3.83 -4.73
C ILE A 125 -9.36 2.48 -4.96
N ARG A 126 -8.90 2.23 -6.19
CA ARG A 126 -8.18 1.02 -6.54
C ARG A 126 -6.95 0.83 -5.64
N ARG A 127 -6.13 1.89 -5.49
CA ARG A 127 -4.96 1.88 -4.59
C ARG A 127 -5.32 1.57 -3.15
N LEU A 128 -6.41 2.12 -2.60
CA LEU A 128 -6.81 1.81 -1.21
C LEU A 128 -7.19 0.33 -1.05
N ARG A 129 -7.85 -0.26 -2.04
CA ARG A 129 -8.18 -1.70 -2.03
C ARG A 129 -6.94 -2.57 -2.17
N GLU A 130 -6.02 -2.21 -3.07
CA GLU A 130 -4.73 -2.87 -3.22
C GLU A 130 -3.90 -2.79 -1.92
N MET A 131 -3.84 -1.60 -1.31
CA MET A 131 -3.19 -1.40 -0.02
C MET A 131 -3.81 -2.28 1.06
N ASN A 132 -5.13 -2.44 1.06
CA ASN A 132 -5.81 -3.33 2.00
C ASN A 132 -5.46 -4.80 1.73
N ALA A 133 -5.47 -5.24 0.48
CA ALA A 133 -5.08 -6.60 0.12
C ALA A 133 -3.62 -6.89 0.52
N LEU A 134 -2.70 -5.98 0.26
CA LEU A 134 -1.31 -6.08 0.71
C LEU A 134 -1.22 -6.15 2.24
N ALA A 135 -1.96 -5.31 2.97
CA ALA A 135 -1.98 -5.35 4.43
C ALA A 135 -2.54 -6.68 4.98
N GLN A 136 -3.60 -7.21 4.37
CA GLN A 136 -4.20 -8.49 4.76
C GLN A 136 -3.28 -9.66 4.44
N VAL A 137 -2.60 -9.65 3.30
CA VAL A 137 -1.70 -10.75 2.91
C VAL A 137 -0.41 -10.73 3.74
N ILE A 138 0.20 -9.55 3.92
CA ILE A 138 1.54 -9.39 4.51
C ILE A 138 1.46 -9.25 6.04
N TYR A 139 0.55 -8.41 6.54
CA TYR A 139 0.43 -8.11 7.97
C TYR A 139 -0.72 -8.88 8.65
N LYS A 140 -1.52 -9.64 7.90
CA LYS A 140 -2.69 -10.40 8.39
C LYS A 140 -3.70 -9.51 9.14
N LYS A 141 -3.82 -8.25 8.71
CA LYS A 141 -4.68 -7.23 9.34
C LYS A 141 -5.30 -6.30 8.28
N PRO A 142 -6.54 -5.82 8.51
CA PRO A 142 -7.18 -4.85 7.63
C PRO A 142 -6.46 -3.50 7.67
N LEU A 143 -6.50 -2.78 6.56
CA LEU A 143 -5.93 -1.43 6.45
C LEU A 143 -6.82 -0.39 7.13
N HIS A 144 -6.17 0.50 7.88
CA HIS A 144 -6.79 1.65 8.53
C HIS A 144 -6.42 2.96 7.81
N SER A 145 -7.26 3.97 7.94
CA SER A 145 -6.89 5.34 7.60
C SER A 145 -5.82 5.86 8.57
N GLY A 146 -4.78 6.52 8.05
CA GLY A 146 -3.85 7.29 8.88
C GLY A 146 -4.47 8.58 9.43
N GLU A 147 -3.70 9.32 10.23
CA GLU A 147 -4.09 10.60 10.79
C GLU A 147 -2.99 11.65 10.58
N PRO A 148 -3.32 12.88 10.16
CA PRO A 148 -4.64 13.38 9.78
C PRO A 148 -5.11 12.90 8.39
N ILE A 149 -6.44 12.87 8.16
CA ILE A 149 -7.03 12.53 6.86
C ILE A 149 -7.39 13.81 6.09
N GLU A 150 -6.77 14.02 4.93
CA GLU A 150 -7.09 15.13 4.04
C GLU A 150 -8.52 15.00 3.46
N PRO A 151 -9.23 16.12 3.19
CA PRO A 151 -10.61 16.08 2.70
C PRO A 151 -10.82 15.25 1.43
N GLU A 152 -9.86 15.28 0.49
CA GLU A 152 -9.89 14.45 -0.72
C GLU A 152 -9.78 12.97 -0.41
N ALA A 153 -8.89 12.58 0.51
CA ALA A 153 -8.75 11.20 0.95
C ALA A 153 -9.98 10.74 1.73
N GLU A 154 -10.57 11.61 2.54
CA GLU A 154 -11.79 11.29 3.31
C GLU A 154 -12.98 10.97 2.39
N LYS A 155 -13.08 11.61 1.22
CA LYS A 155 -14.11 11.29 0.21
C LYS A 155 -13.97 9.85 -0.31
N LEU A 156 -12.74 9.37 -0.46
CA LEU A 156 -12.48 7.99 -0.90
C LEU A 156 -12.93 7.00 0.17
N TRP A 157 -12.58 7.24 1.43
CA TRP A 157 -13.04 6.41 2.55
C TRP A 157 -14.56 6.40 2.72
N LYS A 158 -15.22 7.56 2.59
CA LYS A 158 -16.68 7.65 2.62
C LYS A 158 -17.33 6.85 1.48
N ASN A 159 -16.70 6.80 0.30
CA ASN A 159 -17.16 5.96 -0.81
C ASN A 159 -17.05 4.47 -0.45
N LEU A 160 -15.93 4.03 0.11
CA LEU A 160 -15.75 2.65 0.59
C LEU A 160 -16.79 2.27 1.66
N VAL A 161 -17.08 3.18 2.60
CA VAL A 161 -18.14 2.98 3.60
C VAL A 161 -19.52 2.86 2.95
N HIS A 162 -19.82 3.73 1.98
CA HIS A 162 -21.09 3.67 1.24
C HIS A 162 -21.26 2.33 0.50
N ASN A 163 -20.16 1.80 -0.05
CA ASN A 163 -20.14 0.51 -0.75
C ASN A 163 -20.00 -0.70 0.19
N GLN A 164 -20.02 -0.49 1.51
CA GLN A 164 -19.93 -1.55 2.53
C GLN A 164 -18.60 -2.30 2.56
N GLU A 165 -17.53 -1.68 2.04
CA GLU A 165 -16.16 -2.23 2.02
C GLU A 165 -15.33 -1.77 3.25
N ALA A 166 -15.77 -0.69 3.88
CA ALA A 166 -15.11 -0.11 5.06
C ALA A 166 -16.14 0.29 6.12
N ASP A 167 -15.68 0.42 7.35
CA ASP A 167 -16.42 1.01 8.46
C ASP A 167 -15.83 2.35 8.87
N LYS A 168 -16.65 3.11 9.62
CA LYS A 168 -16.27 4.39 10.22
C LYS A 168 -16.52 4.35 11.71
N GLU A 169 -15.51 4.69 12.48
CA GLU A 169 -15.60 4.92 13.91
C GLU A 169 -15.17 6.35 14.27
N ILE A 170 -15.64 6.82 15.43
CA ILE A 170 -15.19 8.10 16.01
C ILE A 170 -14.41 7.78 17.27
N ILE A 171 -13.10 8.04 17.26
CA ILE A 171 -12.21 7.83 18.40
C ILE A 171 -11.70 9.20 18.84
N ASP A 172 -11.95 9.57 20.10
CA ASP A 172 -11.56 10.88 20.67
C ASP A 172 -12.01 12.09 19.83
N GLY A 173 -13.14 11.95 19.13
CA GLY A 173 -13.71 13.00 18.26
C GLY A 173 -13.12 13.03 16.84
N ILE A 174 -12.18 12.14 16.51
CA ILE A 174 -11.53 12.04 15.21
C ILE A 174 -12.14 10.86 14.43
N PRO A 175 -12.57 11.06 13.16
CA PRO A 175 -13.06 9.97 12.34
C PRO A 175 -11.91 9.05 11.91
N ARG A 176 -12.10 7.75 12.16
CA ARG A 176 -11.22 6.69 11.67
C ARG A 176 -12.00 5.77 10.75
N TYR A 177 -11.34 5.32 9.69
CA TYR A 177 -11.88 4.37 8.73
C TYR A 177 -11.01 3.12 8.71
N PHE A 178 -11.63 1.98 8.46
CA PHE A 178 -10.92 0.71 8.32
C PHE A 178 -11.68 -0.21 7.39
N PHE A 179 -10.95 -1.02 6.65
CA PHE A 179 -11.55 -2.05 5.81
C PHE A 179 -12.17 -3.17 6.66
N ARG A 180 -13.24 -3.77 6.13
CA ARG A 180 -13.93 -4.91 6.74
C ARG A 180 -13.22 -6.23 6.50
#